data_AF-A0A382XK12-F1
#
_entry.id   AF-A0A382XK12-F1
#
_cell.length_a   1.000
_cell.length_b   1.000
_cell.length_c   1.000
_cell.angle_alpha   90.00
_cell.angle_beta   90.00
_cell.angle_gamma   90.00
#
_symmetry.space_group_name_H-M   'P 1'
#
loop_
_entity.id
_entity.type
_entity.pdbx_description
1 polymer ?
#
loop_
_entity_poly.entity_id
_entity_poly.type
_entity_poly.pdbx_seq_one_letter_code
_entity_poly.pdbx_strand_id
1 'polypeptide(L)'
;MKTSILVLGLALLLSSLQGKQKHPNVLLLCIDDLRPELKCFGADYVKSPNIDKLASLGRPFHRHYVQAPTCGASRYTLLTGTYGP
;
A
#
# COMPACT_ATOMS: atom_id res chain seq x y z
N MET A 1 -13.49 -45.53 -13.22
CA MET A 1 -12.97 -44.88 -14.46
C MET A 1 -13.55 -43.49 -14.67
N LYS A 2 -14.89 -43.31 -14.72
CA LYS A 2 -15.53 -41.99 -14.93
C LYS A 2 -15.22 -40.96 -13.83
N THR A 3 -15.21 -41.39 -12.57
CA THR A 3 -14.87 -40.56 -11.40
C THR A 3 -13.42 -40.08 -11.41
N SER A 4 -12.47 -40.93 -11.80
CA SER A 4 -11.05 -40.56 -11.89
C SER A 4 -10.78 -39.50 -12.97
N ILE A 5 -11.48 -39.57 -14.10
CA ILE A 5 -11.39 -38.56 -15.18
C ILE A 5 -11.94 -37.21 -14.70
N LEU A 6 -13.03 -37.23 -13.94
CA LEU A 6 -13.67 -36.02 -13.41
C LEU A 6 -12.78 -35.31 -12.38
N VAL A 7 -12.14 -36.07 -11.49
CA VAL A 7 -11.20 -35.54 -10.49
C VAL A 7 -9.96 -34.94 -11.16
N LEU A 8 -9.42 -35.59 -12.19
CA LEU A 8 -8.26 -35.09 -12.92
C LEU A 8 -8.58 -33.81 -13.71
N GLY A 9 -9.77 -33.75 -14.34
CA GLY A 9 -10.25 -32.55 -15.02
C GLY A 9 -10.43 -31.36 -14.09
N LEU A 10 -10.95 -31.58 -12.88
CA LEU A 10 -11.12 -30.53 -11.87
C LEU A 10 -9.76 -30.01 -11.35
N ALA A 11 -8.80 -30.90 -11.11
CA ALA A 11 -7.45 -30.53 -10.68
C ALA A 11 -6.69 -29.68 -11.72
N LEU A 12 -6.87 -29.99 -13.01
CA LEU A 12 -6.31 -29.21 -14.13
C LEU A 12 -6.93 -27.82 -14.23
N LEU A 13 -8.26 -27.71 -14.06
CA LEU A 13 -8.96 -26.42 -14.01
C LEU A 13 -8.49 -25.53 -12.86
N LEU A 14 -8.33 -26.09 -11.66
CA LEU A 14 -7.83 -25.36 -10.48
C LEU A 14 -6.39 -24.84 -10.69
N SER A 15 -5.55 -25.59 -11.38
CA SER A 15 -4.16 -25.19 -11.67
C SER A 15 -4.08 -24.02 -12.66
N SER A 16 -5.01 -23.93 -13.62
CA SER A 16 -5.06 -22.83 -14.60
C SER A 16 -5.49 -21.48 -14.03
N LEU A 17 -6.12 -21.46 -12.84
CA LEU A 17 -6.57 -20.24 -12.18
C LEU A 17 -5.44 -19.51 -11.42
N GLN A 18 -4.26 -20.12 -11.31
CA GLN A 18 -3.16 -19.57 -10.52
C GLN A 18 -2.27 -18.60 -11.32
N GLY A 19 -2.90 -17.59 -11.93
CA GLY A 19 -2.19 -16.46 -12.56
C GLY A 19 -1.66 -15.49 -11.52
N LYS A 20 -0.56 -15.83 -10.83
CA LYS A 20 0.10 -14.90 -9.92
C LYS A 20 0.77 -13.79 -10.74
N GLN A 21 0.32 -12.54 -10.56
CA GLN A 21 0.99 -11.38 -11.15
C GLN A 21 2.45 -11.35 -10.68
N LYS A 22 3.38 -11.38 -11.64
CA LYS A 22 4.83 -11.36 -11.34
C LYS A 22 5.25 -10.09 -10.61
N HIS A 23 4.54 -8.99 -10.84
CA HIS A 23 4.79 -7.69 -10.24
C HIS A 23 3.53 -7.19 -9.54
N PRO A 24 3.64 -6.70 -8.29
CA PRO A 24 2.52 -6.06 -7.63
C PRO A 24 2.21 -4.72 -8.31
N ASN A 25 0.94 -4.34 -8.30
CA ASN A 25 0.55 -2.96 -8.60
C ASN A 25 0.96 -2.06 -7.43
N VAL A 26 1.38 -0.83 -7.72
CA VAL A 26 1.75 0.16 -6.72
C VAL A 26 0.77 1.33 -6.80
N LEU A 27 0.14 1.65 -5.67
CA LEU A 27 -0.69 2.86 -5.50
C LEU A 27 0.00 3.77 -4.47
N LEU A 28 0.50 4.92 -4.93
CA LEU A 28 1.07 5.95 -4.07
C LEU A 28 -0.01 6.99 -3.72
N LEU A 29 -0.38 7.06 -2.45
CA LEU A 29 -1.31 8.07 -1.92
C LEU A 29 -0.51 9.20 -1.27
N CYS A 30 -0.46 10.37 -1.92
CA CYS A 30 0.16 11.58 -1.37
C CYS A 30 -0.93 12.57 -0.94
N ILE A 31 -0.87 13.03 0.31
CA ILE A 31 -1.84 13.97 0.88
C ILE A 31 -1.09 15.28 1.17
N ASP A 32 -1.63 16.40 0.68
CA ASP A 32 -1.02 17.72 0.88
C ASP A 32 -1.20 18.19 2.33
N ASP A 33 -0.13 18.75 2.91
CA ASP A 33 -0.09 19.36 4.26
C ASP A 33 -0.59 18.47 5.42
N LEU A 34 -0.57 17.14 5.25
CA LEU A 34 -0.99 16.21 6.30
C LEU A 34 0.07 16.07 7.40
N ARG A 35 -0.28 16.52 8.61
CA ARG A 35 0.48 16.25 9.84
C ARG A 35 0.18 14.83 10.36
N PRO A 36 1.05 14.21 11.18
CA PRO A 36 0.81 12.91 11.81
C PRO A 36 -0.21 12.99 12.96
N GLU A 37 -1.30 13.73 12.76
CA GLU A 37 -2.39 13.95 13.70
C GLU A 37 -3.56 12.99 13.41
N LEU A 38 -3.27 11.76 12.97
CA LEU A 38 -4.28 10.73 12.76
C LEU A 38 -4.40 9.85 14.00
N LYS A 39 -5.54 9.18 14.17
CA LYS A 39 -5.76 8.28 15.31
C LYS A 39 -4.72 7.16 15.38
N CYS A 40 -4.33 6.60 14.24
CA CYS A 40 -3.24 5.60 14.16
C CYS A 40 -1.86 6.12 14.59
N PHE A 41 -1.70 7.44 14.77
CA PHE A 41 -0.51 8.10 15.31
C PHE A 41 -0.74 8.75 16.69
N GLY A 42 -1.88 8.49 17.34
CA GLY A 42 -2.18 8.92 18.72
C GLY A 42 -3.07 10.16 18.85
N ALA A 43 -3.57 10.73 17.77
CA ALA A 43 -4.50 11.86 17.83
C ALA A 43 -5.95 11.39 17.96
N ASP A 44 -6.52 11.49 19.17
CA ASP A 44 -7.87 10.99 19.46
C ASP A 44 -9.02 11.85 18.88
N TYR A 45 -8.70 13.04 18.38
CA TYR A 45 -9.69 14.01 17.87
C TYR A 45 -9.96 13.90 16.36
N VAL A 46 -9.08 13.24 15.60
CA VAL A 46 -9.25 13.05 14.15
C VAL A 46 -9.92 11.71 13.85
N LYS A 47 -10.98 11.75 13.05
CA LYS A 47 -11.69 10.55 12.58
C LYS A 47 -11.14 10.11 11.23
N SER A 48 -10.30 9.08 11.23
CA SER A 48 -9.61 8.58 10.03
C SER A 48 -9.77 7.08 9.79
N PRO A 49 -10.99 6.50 9.86
CA PRO A 49 -11.19 5.04 9.94
C PRO A 49 -10.58 4.26 8.77
N ASN A 50 -10.55 4.83 7.57
CA ASN A 50 -9.94 4.18 6.40
C ASN A 50 -8.39 4.18 6.47
N ILE A 51 -7.78 5.26 6.96
CA ILE A 51 -6.33 5.36 7.11
C ILE A 51 -5.89 4.51 8.32
N ASP A 52 -6.67 4.48 9.40
CA ASP A 52 -6.42 3.64 10.56
C ASP A 52 -6.47 2.16 10.17
N LYS A 53 -7.47 1.76 9.37
CA LYS A 53 -7.54 0.41 8.80
C LYS A 53 -6.34 0.10 7.91
N LEU A 54 -5.93 1.02 7.04
CA LEU A 54 -4.74 0.85 6.19
C LEU A 54 -3.47 0.64 7.04
N ALA A 55 -3.29 1.43 8.10
CA ALA A 55 -2.18 1.29 9.03
C ALA A 55 -2.18 -0.07 9.76
N SER A 56 -3.36 -0.57 10.15
CA SER A 56 -3.50 -1.88 10.82
C SER A 56 -3.18 -3.09 9.93
N LEU A 57 -3.36 -2.95 8.61
CA LEU A 57 -3.07 -3.98 7.63
C LEU A 57 -1.63 -3.89 7.08
N GLY A 58 -0.92 -2.81 7.41
CA GLY A 58 0.38 -2.47 6.84
C GLY A 58 1.45 -2.23 7.91
N ARG A 59 2.44 -1.42 7.54
CA ARG A 59 3.54 -1.03 8.43
C ARG A 59 3.58 0.49 8.60
N PRO A 60 3.04 1.04 9.70
CA PRO A 60 3.12 2.47 9.97
C PRO A 60 4.54 2.88 10.41
N PHE A 61 5.03 4.00 9.87
CA PHE A 61 6.31 4.59 10.23
C PHE A 61 6.09 5.78 11.17
N HIS A 62 6.50 5.65 12.43
CA HIS A 62 6.37 6.71 13.45
C HIS A 62 7.50 7.74 13.41
N ARG A 63 8.51 7.50 12.57
CA ARG A 63 9.69 8.35 12.36
C ARG A 63 9.94 8.53 10.87
N HIS A 64 8.94 9.06 10.17
CA HIS A 64 9.02 9.44 8.77
C HIS A 64 9.21 10.95 8.65
N TYR A 65 10.19 11.39 7.87
CA TYR A 65 10.54 12.79 7.68
C TYR A 65 10.61 13.11 6.18
N VAL A 66 10.18 14.30 5.81
CA VAL A 66 10.39 14.85 4.46
C VAL A 66 11.72 15.58 4.39
N GLN A 67 12.31 15.66 3.19
CA GLN A 67 13.59 16.36 3.02
C GLN A 67 13.46 17.88 3.12
N ALA A 68 12.31 18.44 2.75
CA ALA A 68 12.01 19.86 2.87
C ALA A 68 10.53 20.04 3.23
N PRO A 69 10.17 20.91 4.19
CA PRO A 69 8.77 21.15 4.58
C PRO A 69 8.08 22.15 3.64
N THR A 70 8.30 22.03 2.33
CA THR A 70 7.61 22.80 1.28
C THR A 70 7.09 21.85 0.20
N CYS A 71 5.88 22.08 -0.30
CA CYS A 71 5.20 21.15 -1.20
C CYS A 71 6.01 20.82 -2.47
N GLY A 72 6.58 21.85 -3.12
CA GLY A 72 7.38 21.68 -4.34
C GLY A 72 8.67 20.89 -4.10
N ALA A 73 9.50 21.31 -3.14
CA ALA A 73 10.79 20.66 -2.88
C ALA A 73 10.61 19.24 -2.32
N SER A 74 9.63 19.03 -1.42
CA SER A 74 9.29 17.70 -0.89
C SER A 74 8.93 16.72 -2.02
N ARG A 75 8.01 17.12 -2.90
CA ARG A 75 7.57 16.29 -4.04
C ARG A 75 8.71 16.04 -5.03
N TYR A 76 9.56 17.03 -5.28
CA TYR A 76 10.74 16.86 -6.11
C TYR A 76 11.61 15.72 -5.57
N THR A 77 12.04 15.80 -4.30
CA THR A 77 12.91 14.78 -3.72
C THR A 77 12.28 13.37 -3.68
N LEU A 78 10.97 13.28 -3.44
CA LEU A 78 10.23 12.02 -3.42
C LEU A 78 10.18 11.36 -4.81
N LEU A 79 9.94 12.15 -5.86
CA LEU A 79 9.74 11.63 -7.22
C LEU A 79 11.06 11.37 -7.96
N THR A 80 12.10 12.15 -7.70
CA THR A 80 13.41 11.98 -8.35
C THR A 80 14.36 11.08 -7.58
N GLY A 81 14.15 10.90 -6.27
CA GLY A 81 15.10 10.21 -5.40
C GLY A 81 16.41 10.98 -5.18
N THR A 82 16.43 12.29 -5.46
CA THR A 82 17.60 13.16 -5.31
C THR A 82 17.30 14.29 -4.33
N TYR A 83 18.35 14.86 -3.72
CA TYR A 83 18.20 16.13 -3.02
C TYR A 83 17.87 17.25 -4.01
N GLY A 84 17.09 18.25 -3.55
CA GLY A 84 16.90 19.49 -4.30
C GLY A 84 18.20 20.31 -4.35
N PRO A 85 18.30 21.29 -5.27
CA PRO A 85 19.36 22.29 -5.21
C PRO A 85 19.34 23.09 -3.90
#